data_AF-A0A851D8B2-F1
#
_entry.id   AF-A0A851D8B2-F1
#
_cell.length_a   1.000
_cell.length_b   1.000
_cell.length_c   1.000
_cell.angle_alpha   90.00
_cell.angle_beta   90.00
_cell.angle_gamma   90.00
#
_symmetry.space_group_name_H-M   'P 1'
#
loop_
_entity.id
_entity.type
_entity.pdbx_description
1 polymer ?
#
loop_
_entity_poly.entity_id
_entity_poly.type
_entity_poly.pdbx_seq_one_letter_code
_entity_poly.pdbx_strand_id
1 'polypeptide(L)' 'FLQQFILQEVDITLPENSLWYDKYKYDIPVFHLNGKFLMKHQVDVQKFEEQLMKLELQNARNQ' A
#
# COMPACT_ATOMS: atom_id res chain seq x y z
N PHE A 1 12.46 6.05 -17.16
CA PHE A 1 12.47 5.75 -15.72
C PHE A 1 11.02 5.69 -15.27
N LEU A 2 10.41 4.51 -15.35
CA LEU A 2 8.96 4.31 -15.20
C LEU A 2 8.55 4.58 -13.75
N GLN A 3 7.47 5.34 -13.56
CA GLN A 3 6.77 5.43 -12.27
C GLN A 3 6.09 4.06 -12.02
N GLN A 4 6.75 3.15 -11.30
CA GLN A 4 6.28 1.78 -11.09
C GLN A 4 5.08 1.69 -10.13
N PHE A 5 4.78 2.76 -9.39
CA PHE A 5 3.59 2.87 -8.55
C PHE A 5 3.24 4.34 -8.34
N ILE A 6 2.00 4.58 -7.91
CA ILE A 6 1.54 5.88 -7.45
C ILE A 6 1.40 5.79 -5.92
N LEU A 7 2.13 6.63 -5.20
CA LEU A 7 1.93 6.78 -3.76
C LEU A 7 0.73 7.68 -3.51
N GLN A 8 -0.28 7.15 -2.83
CA GLN A 8 -1.42 7.92 -2.36
C GLN A 8 -1.36 8.00 -0.83
N GLU A 9 -1.27 9.21 -0.31
CA GLU A 9 -1.34 9.46 1.12
C GLU A 9 -2.80 9.65 1.55
N VAL A 10 -3.16 9.05 2.68
CA VAL A 10 -4.50 9.15 3.27
C VAL A 10 -4.33 9.64 4.70
N ASP A 11 -4.83 10.85 4.97
CA ASP A 11 -4.90 11.36 6.33
C ASP A 11 -6.11 10.73 7.04
N ILE A 12 -5.82 9.79 7.93
CA ILE A 12 -6.85 9.07 8.69
C ILE A 12 -7.51 9.95 9.76
N THR A 13 -6.97 11.13 10.08
CA THR A 13 -7.57 12.04 11.07
C THR A 13 -8.77 12.80 10.52
N LEU A 14 -8.95 12.80 9.20
CA LEU A 14 -10.07 13.45 8.54
C LEU A 14 -11.39 12.67 8.75
N PRO A 15 -12.55 13.34 8.96
CA PRO A 15 -13.83 12.68 9.20
C PRO A 15 -14.24 11.67 8.12
N GLU A 16 -13.94 11.97 6.84
CA GLU A 16 -14.20 11.07 5.71
C GLU A 16 -13.45 9.73 5.80
N ASN A 17 -12.36 9.69 6.58
CA ASN A 17 -11.52 8.51 6.78
C ASN A 17 -11.68 7.91 8.18
N SER A 18 -12.75 8.24 8.90
CA SER A 18 -13.04 7.71 10.24
C SER A 18 -12.98 6.17 10.33
N LEU A 19 -13.39 5.46 9.28
CA LEU A 19 -13.24 4.00 9.19
C LEU A 19 -11.77 3.55 9.22
N TRP A 20 -10.87 4.28 8.58
CA TRP A 20 -9.43 4.00 8.63
C TRP A 20 -8.85 4.36 10.00
N TYR A 21 -9.31 5.46 10.60
CA TYR A 21 -8.93 5.86 11.95
C TYR A 21 -9.24 4.78 12.98
N ASP A 22 -10.49 4.33 13.03
CA ASP A 22 -10.94 3.31 13.98
C ASP A 22 -10.16 2.01 13.83
N LYS A 23 -9.82 1.66 12.59
CA LYS A 23 -9.12 0.42 12.27
C LYS A 23 -7.61 0.48 12.54
N TYR A 24 -6.96 1.63 12.32
CA TYR A 24 -5.50 1.68 12.25
C TYR A 24 -4.83 2.76 13.11
N LYS A 25 -5.55 3.56 13.91
CA LYS A 25 -4.97 4.64 14.74
C LYS A 25 -3.74 4.26 15.59
N TYR A 26 -3.62 3.00 16.02
CA TYR A 26 -2.46 2.51 16.80
C TYR A 26 -1.43 1.74 15.97
N ASP A 27 -1.75 1.50 14.70
CA ASP A 27 -1.05 0.61 13.79
C ASP A 27 -0.31 1.36 12.67
N ILE A 28 -0.39 2.69 12.63
CA ILE A 28 0.25 3.51 11.60
C ILE A 28 1.79 3.50 11.69
N PRO A 29 2.49 3.70 10.55
CA PRO A 29 1.96 3.81 9.19
C PRO A 29 1.47 2.45 8.65
N VAL A 30 0.41 2.46 7.82
CA VAL A 30 -0.15 1.27 7.17
C VAL A 30 -0.10 1.46 5.66
N PHE A 31 0.36 0.43 4.95
CA PHE A 31 0.50 0.44 3.50
C PHE A 31 -0.44 -0.58 2.86
N HIS A 32 -1.13 -0.15 1.81
CA HIS A 32 -1.90 -1.00 0.93
C HIS A 32 -1.33 -0.93 -0.48
N LEU A 33 -1.24 -2.07 -1.15
CA LEU A 33 -0.85 -2.18 -2.55
C LEU A 33 -2.03 -2.75 -3.34
N ASN A 34 -2.51 -2.01 -4.34
CA ASN A 34 -3.71 -2.34 -5.10
C ASN A 34 -4.93 -2.66 -4.21
N GLY A 35 -5.12 -1.86 -3.15
CA GLY A 35 -6.22 -2.01 -2.19
C GLY A 35 -6.05 -3.16 -1.18
N LYS A 36 -4.98 -3.96 -1.27
CA LYS A 36 -4.70 -5.05 -0.32
C LYS A 36 -3.67 -4.63 0.71
N PHE A 37 -3.90 -5.00 1.97
CA PHE A 37 -2.94 -4.74 3.05
C PHE A 37 -1.58 -5.37 2.73
N LEU A 38 -0.51 -4.58 2.87
CA LEU A 38 0.85 -5.01 2.61
C LEU A 38 1.66 -5.12 3.91
N MET A 39 1.72 -4.03 4.67
CA MET A 39 2.54 -3.92 5.88
C MET A 39 2.06 -2.77 6.78
N LYS A 40 2.49 -2.79 8.04
CA LYS A 40 2.22 -1.75 9.03
C LYS A 40 3.40 -1.55 10.00
N HIS A 41 3.43 -0.44 10.71
CA HIS A 41 4.48 0.00 11.67
C HIS A 41 5.87 0.23 11.08
N GLN A 42 6.33 -0.62 10.17
CA GLN A 42 7.64 -0.52 9.54
C GLN A 42 7.52 -0.75 8.03
N VAL A 43 8.34 -0.02 7.29
CA VAL A 43 8.46 -0.19 5.84
C VAL A 43 9.46 -1.30 5.57
N ASP A 44 8.96 -2.39 5.00
CA ASP A 44 9.77 -3.47 4.45
C ASP A 44 9.89 -3.26 2.94
N VAL A 45 10.98 -2.60 2.53
CA VAL A 45 11.24 -2.25 1.13
C VAL A 45 11.41 -3.51 0.29
N GLN A 46 12.09 -4.53 0.81
CA GLN A 46 12.31 -5.77 0.08
C GLN A 46 10.98 -6.48 -0.19
N LYS A 47 10.10 -6.58 0.82
CA LYS A 47 8.76 -7.13 0.65
C LYS A 47 7.94 -6.33 -0.36
N PHE A 48 8.05 -5.00 -0.36
CA PHE A 48 7.37 -4.15 -1.33
C PHE A 48 7.84 -4.42 -2.76
N GLU A 49 9.15 -4.43 -3.00
CA GLU A 49 9.76 -4.72 -4.31
C GLU A 49 9.35 -6.11 -4.83
N GLU A 50 9.40 -7.14 -3.98
CA GLU A 50 8.98 -8.49 -4.35
C GLU A 50 7.50 -8.57 -4.76
N GLN A 51 6.62 -7.83 -4.07
CA GLN A 51 5.20 -7.79 -4.41
C GLN A 51 4.96 -7.00 -5.70
N LEU A 52 5.70 -5.91 -5.90
CA LEU A 52 5.62 -5.11 -7.10
C LEU A 52 6.05 -5.91 -8.34
N MET A 53 7.18 -6.60 -8.26
CA MET A 53 7.68 -7.47 -9.34
C MET A 53 6.69 -8.60 -9.68
N LYS A 54 6.03 -9.19 -8.67
CA LYS A 54 4.99 -10.21 -8.88
C LYS A 54 3.78 -9.64 -9.64
N LEU A 55 3.37 -8.42 -9.32
CA LEU A 55 2.25 -7.74 -10.00
C LEU A 55 2.61 -7.39 -11.45
N GLU A 56 3.81 -6.87 -11.68
CA GLU A 56 4.30 -6.57 -13.04
C GLU A 56 4.37 -7.84 -13.90
N LEU A 57 4.89 -8.94 -13.35
CA LEU A 57 4.97 -10.21 -14.06
C LEU A 57 3.58 -10.80 -14.35
N GLN A 58 2.62 -10.65 -13.44
CA GLN A 58 1.23 -11.08 -13.68
C GLN A 58 0.57 -10.25 -14.77
N ASN A 59 0.75 -8.92 -14.75
CA ASN A 59 0.21 -8.04 -15.78
C ASN A 59 0.79 -8.36 -17.16
N ALA A 60 2.10 -8.65 -17.25
CA ALA A 60 2.76 -9.02 -18.50
C ALA A 60 2.34 -10.40 -19.04
N ARG A 61 1.84 -11.31 -18.19
CA ARG A 61 1.31 -12.63 -18.60
C ARG A 61 -0.14 -12.62 -19.03
N ASN A 62 -0.89 -11.60 -18.60
CA ASN A 62 -2.31 -11.43 -18.90
C ASN A 62 -2.55 -10.48 -20.09
N GLN A 63 -1.48 -10.08 -20.78
CA GLN A 63 -1.47 -9.33 -22.04
C GLN A 63 -0.98 -10.24 -23.17
#